data_AF-A0A6H2NPW3-F1
#
_entry.id   AF-A0A6H2NPW3-F1
#
_cell.length_a   1.000
_cell.length_b   1.000
_cell.length_c   1.000
_cell.angle_alpha   90.00
_cell.angle_beta   90.00
_cell.angle_gamma   90.00
#
_symmetry.space_group_name_H-M   'P 1'
#
loop_
_entity.id
_entity.type
_entity.pdbx_description
1 polymer ?
#
loop_
_entity_poly.entity_id
_entity_poly.type
_entity_poly.pdbx_seq_one_letter_code
_entity_poly.pdbx_strand_id
1 'polypeptide(L)'
;MASLIASLLPYILGSALVPLQIIIALLLLQSPQQGLLKGVAYVIGMTVTRLFQGVVFALVLGDAVADTAGAGGQGPVMSTLLLVLGIVLLITAYKKWQKQSDPDDPPPKWLTAIDDVSPLQALGFGVGLPLIAVKLWVFTLSALAAIATAQLGLQAAAIAYFLFIVLAQALLLLPILLRLVLPQRSQLMLERLSTWLTTYNRPIVVMVSLVFGLLFLQSGISGLRA
;
A
#
# COMPACT_ATOMS: atom_id res chain seq x y z
N MET A 1 6.51 21.52 4.28
CA MET A 1 5.70 20.61 3.43
C MET A 1 6.57 19.76 2.50
N ALA A 2 7.36 20.35 1.60
CA ALA A 2 8.21 19.57 0.67
C ALA A 2 9.20 18.61 1.37
N SER A 3 9.88 19.08 2.42
CA SER A 3 10.77 18.24 3.25
C SER A 3 10.06 17.07 3.91
N LEU A 4 8.83 17.27 4.40
CA LEU A 4 8.00 16.23 4.98
C LEU A 4 7.57 15.19 3.93
N ILE A 5 7.15 15.63 2.74
CA ILE A 5 6.81 14.70 1.66
C ILE A 5 8.04 13.86 1.27
N ALA A 6 9.23 14.47 1.22
CA ALA A 6 10.47 13.76 0.97
C ALA A 6 10.78 12.71 2.06
N SER A 7 10.52 13.01 3.35
CA SER A 7 10.68 12.02 4.43
C SER A 7 9.63 10.91 4.38
N LEU A 8 8.46 11.17 3.78
CA LEU A 8 7.41 10.17 3.59
C LEU A 8 7.65 9.24 2.39
N LEU A 9 8.61 9.58 1.51
CA LEU A 9 8.87 8.88 0.26
C LEU A 9 9.06 7.35 0.42
N PRO A 10 9.83 6.85 1.41
CA PRO A 10 9.95 5.41 1.63
C PRO A 10 8.60 4.74 1.93
N TYR A 11 7.74 5.41 2.70
CA TYR A 11 6.42 4.89 3.06
C TYR A 11 5.44 4.96 1.89
N ILE A 12 5.51 6.04 1.10
CA ILE A 12 4.74 6.19 -0.13
C ILE A 12 5.08 5.06 -1.10
N LEU A 13 6.37 4.85 -1.37
CA LEU A 13 6.84 3.81 -2.29
C LEU A 13 6.45 2.42 -1.80
N GLY A 14 6.62 2.13 -0.51
CA GLY A 14 6.25 0.82 0.03
C GLY A 14 4.74 0.56 0.05
N SER A 15 3.93 1.60 0.27
CA SER A 15 2.47 1.51 0.20
C SER A 15 1.95 1.44 -1.24
N ALA A 16 2.64 2.07 -2.20
CA ALA A 16 2.28 2.06 -3.62
C ALA A 16 2.68 0.74 -4.31
N LEU A 17 3.85 0.19 -3.98
CA LEU A 17 4.42 -1.00 -4.62
C LEU A 17 3.86 -2.29 -4.04
N VAL A 18 2.55 -2.48 -4.19
CA VAL A 18 1.84 -3.69 -3.76
C VAL A 18 1.28 -4.42 -5.00
N PRO A 19 2.02 -5.39 -5.58
CA PRO A 19 1.68 -5.99 -6.87
C PRO A 19 0.26 -6.54 -6.92
N LEU A 20 -0.19 -7.18 -5.82
CA LEU A 20 -1.53 -7.74 -5.74
C LEU A 20 -2.62 -6.66 -5.92
N GLN A 21 -2.48 -5.50 -5.28
CA GLN A 21 -3.45 -4.41 -5.40
C GLN A 21 -3.46 -3.83 -6.82
N ILE A 22 -2.28 -3.71 -7.44
CA ILE A 22 -2.14 -3.24 -8.81
C ILE A 22 -2.80 -4.22 -9.78
N ILE A 23 -2.54 -5.51 -9.66
CA ILE A 23 -3.14 -6.51 -10.55
C ILE A 23 -4.67 -6.52 -10.41
N ILE A 24 -5.21 -6.49 -9.19
CA ILE A 24 -6.67 -6.44 -8.98
C ILE A 24 -7.27 -5.19 -9.64
N ALA A 25 -6.65 -4.01 -9.46
CA ALA A 25 -7.12 -2.79 -10.10
C ALA A 25 -7.11 -2.89 -11.64
N LEU A 26 -6.05 -3.46 -12.22
CA LEU A 26 -5.95 -3.64 -13.68
C LEU A 26 -6.99 -4.63 -14.21
N LEU A 27 -7.23 -5.74 -13.51
CA LEU A 27 -8.23 -6.74 -13.90
C LEU A 27 -9.66 -6.20 -13.77
N LEU A 28 -9.96 -5.46 -12.69
CA LEU A 28 -11.25 -4.77 -12.56
C LEU A 28 -11.44 -3.73 -13.68
N LEU A 29 -10.38 -3.02 -14.06
CA LEU A 29 -10.42 -2.13 -15.22
C LEU A 29 -10.56 -2.89 -16.54
N GLN A 30 -10.09 -4.12 -16.67
CA GLN A 30 -10.27 -4.91 -17.88
C GLN A 30 -11.66 -5.54 -17.99
N SER A 31 -12.42 -5.61 -16.90
CA SER A 31 -13.77 -6.17 -16.92
C SER A 31 -14.61 -5.57 -18.07
N PRO A 32 -15.21 -6.42 -18.93
CA PRO A 32 -15.98 -5.98 -20.10
C PRO A 32 -17.16 -5.09 -19.70
N GLN A 33 -17.78 -5.40 -18.57
CA GLN A 33 -18.91 -4.66 -18.02
C GLN A 33 -18.44 -3.77 -16.87
N GLN A 34 -18.72 -2.47 -16.97
CA GLN A 34 -18.54 -1.49 -15.90
C GLN A 34 -17.12 -1.42 -15.29
N GLY A 35 -16.08 -1.86 -16.00
CA GLY A 35 -14.75 -1.97 -15.39
C GLY A 35 -14.20 -0.65 -14.82
N LEU A 36 -14.61 0.51 -15.37
CA LEU A 36 -14.16 1.81 -14.88
C LEU A 36 -14.76 2.07 -13.50
N LEU A 37 -16.06 1.77 -13.35
CA LEU A 37 -16.79 1.89 -12.11
C LEU A 37 -16.24 0.91 -11.07
N LYS A 38 -15.93 -0.33 -11.45
CA LYS A 38 -15.26 -1.31 -10.57
C LYS A 38 -13.89 -0.82 -10.08
N GLY A 39 -13.04 -0.32 -10.99
CA GLY A 39 -11.71 0.19 -10.65
C GLY A 39 -11.76 1.42 -9.73
N VAL A 40 -12.66 2.37 -10.01
CA VAL A 40 -12.89 3.55 -9.16
C VAL A 40 -13.44 3.14 -7.79
N ALA A 41 -14.43 2.25 -7.74
CA ALA A 41 -14.99 1.74 -6.50
C ALA A 41 -13.93 1.07 -5.61
N TYR A 42 -13.05 0.26 -6.21
CA TYR A 42 -11.91 -0.34 -5.52
C TYR A 42 -10.96 0.71 -4.93
N VAL A 43 -10.58 1.73 -5.69
CA VAL A 43 -9.70 2.80 -5.21
C VAL A 43 -10.36 3.62 -4.11
N ILE A 44 -11.63 3.96 -4.25
CA ILE A 44 -12.41 4.64 -3.20
C ILE A 44 -12.42 3.82 -1.91
N GLY A 45 -12.68 2.51 -1.99
CA GLY A 45 -12.65 1.62 -0.83
C GLY A 45 -11.30 1.66 -0.10
N MET A 46 -10.20 1.65 -0.84
CA MET A 46 -8.86 1.76 -0.25
C MET A 46 -8.60 3.13 0.40
N THR A 47 -9.10 4.21 -0.22
CA THR A 47 -9.01 5.57 0.33
C THR A 47 -9.79 5.65 1.65
N VAL A 48 -11.01 5.10 1.69
CA VAL A 48 -11.86 5.05 2.89
C VAL A 48 -11.15 4.29 4.01
N THR A 49 -10.57 3.13 3.75
CA THR A 49 -9.80 2.39 4.75
C THR A 49 -8.62 3.19 5.28
N ARG A 50 -7.86 3.88 4.41
CA ARG A 50 -6.72 4.70 4.86
C ARG A 50 -7.17 5.92 5.66
N LEU A 51 -8.27 6.57 5.27
CA LEU A 51 -8.85 7.65 6.07
C LEU A 51 -9.30 7.15 7.44
N PHE A 52 -9.97 6.00 7.48
CA PHE A 52 -10.36 5.34 8.74
C PHE A 52 -9.14 5.05 9.62
N GLN A 53 -8.06 4.48 9.06
CA GLN A 53 -6.80 4.27 9.78
C GLN A 53 -6.23 5.57 10.36
N GLY A 54 -6.29 6.67 9.60
CA GLY A 54 -5.84 7.98 10.06
C GLY A 54 -6.68 8.53 11.22
N VAL A 55 -8.00 8.39 11.13
CA VAL A 55 -8.93 8.79 12.21
C VAL A 55 -8.69 7.94 13.46
N VAL A 56 -8.63 6.61 13.32
CA VAL A 56 -8.36 5.70 14.46
C VAL A 56 -7.01 6.03 15.09
N PHE A 57 -5.97 6.24 14.28
CA PHE A 57 -4.65 6.64 14.79
C PHE A 57 -4.72 7.96 15.56
N ALA A 58 -5.40 8.98 15.02
CA ALA A 58 -5.56 10.26 15.68
C ALA A 58 -6.34 10.16 17.00
N LEU A 59 -7.35 9.28 17.09
CA LEU A 59 -8.12 9.06 18.33
C LEU A 59 -7.34 8.27 19.37
N VAL A 60 -6.55 7.27 18.97
CA VAL A 60 -5.81 6.39 19.89
C VAL A 60 -4.50 7.03 20.36
N LEU A 61 -3.81 7.77 19.48
CA LEU A 61 -2.50 8.38 19.75
C LEU A 61 -2.56 9.90 19.94
N GLY A 62 -3.69 10.57 19.67
CA GLY A 62 -3.82 12.02 19.83
C GLY A 62 -3.47 12.48 21.24
N ASP A 63 -3.87 11.71 22.26
CA ASP A 63 -3.56 12.00 23.66
C ASP A 63 -2.13 11.55 24.06
N ALA A 64 -1.65 10.42 23.53
CA ALA A 64 -0.33 9.87 23.87
C ALA A 64 0.86 10.61 23.23
N VAL A 65 0.66 11.24 22.07
CA VAL A 65 1.69 12.04 21.39
C VAL A 65 1.83 13.42 22.03
N ALA A 66 0.78 13.93 22.69
CA ALA A 66 0.85 15.18 23.46
C ALA A 66 1.80 15.05 24.67
N ASP A 67 1.85 13.88 25.32
CA ASP A 67 2.69 13.64 26.50
C ASP A 67 4.14 13.24 26.18
N THR A 68 4.45 12.80 24.96
CA THR A 68 5.78 12.26 24.60
C THR A 68 6.66 13.23 23.81
N ALA A 69 6.22 14.47 23.60
CA ALA A 69 6.94 15.51 22.85
C ALA A 69 8.30 15.96 23.47
N GLY A 70 8.68 15.44 24.64
CA GLY A 70 9.94 15.75 25.32
C GLY A 70 11.13 14.86 24.96
N ALA A 71 10.95 13.71 24.32
CA ALA A 71 12.03 12.78 24.00
C ALA A 71 12.27 12.69 22.49
N GLY A 72 13.24 13.45 21.99
CA GLY A 72 13.57 13.59 20.56
C GLY A 72 14.15 12.32 19.91
N GLY A 73 13.36 11.26 19.77
CA GLY A 73 13.73 10.02 19.11
C GLY A 73 12.53 9.23 18.59
N GLN A 74 12.77 8.33 17.64
CA GLN A 74 11.77 7.35 17.21
C GLN A 74 11.42 6.45 18.41
N GLY A 75 10.24 6.62 19.00
CA GLY A 75 9.87 5.94 20.24
C GLY A 75 10.01 4.41 20.14
N PRO A 76 10.36 3.71 21.24
CA PRO A 76 10.72 2.29 21.25
C PRO A 76 9.63 1.37 20.67
N VAL A 77 8.36 1.76 20.79
CA VAL A 77 7.22 1.05 20.19
C VAL A 77 7.32 1.06 18.66
N MET A 78 7.60 2.22 18.06
CA MET A 78 7.74 2.38 16.61
C MET A 78 8.95 1.62 16.08
N SER A 79 10.08 1.72 16.78
CA SER A 79 11.32 1.03 16.42
C SER A 79 11.16 -0.49 16.49
N THR A 80 10.45 -1.00 17.50
CA THR A 80 10.11 -2.43 17.64
C THR A 80 9.18 -2.90 16.52
N LEU A 81 8.17 -2.11 16.16
CA LEU A 81 7.26 -2.44 15.05
C LEU A 81 7.99 -2.54 13.72
N LEU A 82 8.86 -1.57 13.40
CA LEU A 82 9.68 -1.60 12.19
C LEU A 82 10.60 -2.83 12.15
N LEU A 83 11.22 -3.17 13.29
CA LEU A 83 12.10 -4.34 13.40
C LEU A 83 11.35 -5.65 13.13
N VAL A 84 10.26 -5.90 13.85
CA VAL A 84 9.42 -7.11 13.70
C VAL A 84 8.97 -7.25 12.26
N LEU A 85 8.59 -6.14 11.63
CA LEU A 85 8.13 -6.17 10.27
C LEU A 85 9.24 -6.41 9.25
N GLY A 86 10.41 -5.81 9.45
CA GLY A 86 11.60 -6.11 8.65
C GLY A 86 11.84 -7.62 8.61
N ILE A 87 11.77 -8.27 9.77
CA ILE A 87 11.89 -9.73 9.90
C ILE A 87 10.79 -10.47 9.11
N VAL A 88 9.51 -10.10 9.28
CA VAL A 88 8.39 -10.74 8.57
C VAL A 88 8.52 -10.58 7.04
N LEU A 89 8.95 -9.41 6.57
CA LEU A 89 9.21 -9.14 5.15
C LEU A 89 10.32 -10.04 4.61
N LEU A 90 11.44 -10.16 5.33
CA LEU A 90 12.56 -11.04 4.95
C LEU A 90 12.16 -12.51 4.94
N ILE A 91 11.39 -12.98 5.94
CA ILE A 91 10.84 -14.35 5.96
C ILE A 91 9.93 -14.56 4.75
N THR A 92 9.08 -13.60 4.41
CA THR A 92 8.20 -13.70 3.23
C THR A 92 9.02 -13.79 1.95
N ALA A 93 10.06 -12.96 1.80
CA ALA A 93 10.96 -12.98 0.65
C ALA A 93 11.62 -14.36 0.52
N TYR A 94 12.17 -14.89 1.62
CA TYR A 94 12.81 -16.20 1.67
C TYR A 94 11.86 -17.34 1.32
N LYS A 95 10.68 -17.41 1.95
CA LYS A 95 9.67 -18.46 1.65
C LYS A 95 9.23 -18.43 0.20
N LYS A 96 9.03 -17.23 -0.35
CA LYS A 96 8.58 -17.06 -1.75
C LYS A 96 9.71 -17.30 -2.75
N TRP A 97 10.96 -17.08 -2.34
CA TRP A 97 12.13 -17.46 -3.11
C TRP A 97 12.36 -18.97 -3.11
N GLN A 98 12.15 -19.66 -2.00
CA GLN A 98 12.33 -21.12 -1.91
C GLN A 98 11.24 -21.95 -2.60
N LYS A 99 10.00 -21.46 -2.65
CA LYS A 99 8.90 -22.22 -3.27
C LYS A 99 9.17 -22.39 -4.76
N GLN A 100 9.53 -23.58 -5.23
CA GLN A 100 9.70 -23.85 -6.66
C GLN A 100 8.38 -23.60 -7.40
N SER A 101 8.48 -22.95 -8.56
CA SER A 101 7.32 -22.73 -9.43
C SER A 101 7.16 -23.99 -10.25
N ASP A 102 6.01 -24.64 -10.12
CA ASP A 102 5.63 -25.73 -11.01
C ASP A 102 5.13 -25.12 -12.32
N PRO A 103 5.71 -25.45 -13.49
CA PRO A 103 5.20 -24.99 -14.79
C PRO A 103 3.75 -25.39 -15.06
N ASP A 104 3.26 -26.44 -14.41
CA ASP A 104 1.90 -26.96 -14.57
C ASP A 104 0.90 -26.39 -13.53
N ASP A 105 1.29 -25.43 -12.69
CA ASP A 105 0.38 -24.78 -11.75
C ASP A 105 -0.75 -24.06 -12.53
N PRO A 106 -2.03 -24.41 -12.30
CA PRO A 106 -3.13 -23.76 -12.99
C PRO A 106 -3.18 -22.26 -12.67
N PRO A 107 -3.68 -21.41 -13.60
CA PRO A 107 -3.81 -19.98 -13.37
C PRO A 107 -4.56 -19.75 -12.04
N PRO A 108 -4.07 -18.84 -11.19
CA PRO A 108 -4.53 -18.82 -9.81
C PRO A 108 -6.00 -18.38 -9.77
N LYS A 109 -6.84 -19.13 -9.05
CA LYS A 109 -8.32 -19.04 -9.08
C LYS A 109 -8.91 -17.63 -8.88
N TRP A 110 -8.16 -16.70 -8.29
CA TRP A 110 -8.60 -15.31 -8.12
C TRP A 110 -8.57 -14.49 -9.42
N LEU A 111 -7.83 -14.93 -10.45
CA LEU A 111 -7.77 -14.29 -11.77
C LEU A 111 -9.10 -14.45 -12.53
N THR A 112 -9.72 -15.63 -12.46
CA THR A 112 -11.02 -15.91 -13.13
C THR A 112 -12.21 -15.41 -12.31
N ALA A 113 -12.06 -15.25 -11.00
CA ALA A 113 -13.14 -14.79 -10.12
C ALA A 113 -13.46 -13.28 -10.26
N ILE A 114 -12.63 -12.50 -10.97
CA ILE A 114 -12.79 -11.05 -11.08
C ILE A 114 -13.84 -10.62 -12.11
N ASP A 115 -14.14 -11.46 -13.11
CA ASP A 115 -15.10 -11.11 -14.15
C ASP A 115 -16.53 -10.91 -13.60
N ASP A 116 -16.93 -11.72 -12.63
CA ASP A 116 -18.24 -11.69 -11.96
C ASP A 116 -18.33 -10.64 -10.83
N VAL A 117 -17.25 -9.91 -10.55
CA VAL A 117 -17.22 -8.95 -9.45
C VAL A 117 -18.10 -7.75 -9.76
N SER A 118 -19.12 -7.50 -8.94
CA SER A 118 -19.91 -6.26 -9.00
C SER A 118 -19.10 -5.06 -8.50
N PRO A 119 -19.44 -3.83 -8.88
CA PRO A 119 -18.75 -2.65 -8.35
C PRO A 119 -18.80 -2.52 -6.82
N LEU A 120 -19.88 -2.98 -6.19
CA LEU A 120 -20.00 -2.99 -4.74
C LEU A 120 -19.01 -3.98 -4.10
N GLN A 121 -18.84 -5.16 -4.71
CA GLN A 121 -17.80 -6.11 -4.29
C GLN A 121 -16.39 -5.55 -4.54
N ALA A 122 -16.17 -4.82 -5.63
CA ALA A 122 -14.91 -4.13 -5.89
C ALA A 122 -14.60 -3.09 -4.80
N LEU A 123 -15.59 -2.29 -4.37
CA LEU A 123 -15.46 -1.42 -3.20
C LEU A 123 -15.11 -2.22 -1.95
N GLY A 124 -15.80 -3.33 -1.70
CA GLY A 124 -15.53 -4.24 -0.59
C GLY A 124 -14.10 -4.77 -0.58
N PHE A 125 -13.54 -5.16 -1.72
CA PHE A 125 -12.13 -5.54 -1.83
C PHE A 125 -11.20 -4.36 -1.53
N GLY A 126 -11.57 -3.16 -1.97
CA GLY A 126 -10.83 -1.93 -1.70
C GLY A 126 -10.77 -1.63 -0.21
N VAL A 127 -11.86 -1.88 0.51
CA VAL A 127 -11.93 -1.72 1.95
C VAL A 127 -11.17 -2.85 2.67
N GLY A 128 -11.47 -4.10 2.33
CA GLY A 128 -11.02 -5.28 3.08
C GLY A 128 -9.54 -5.62 2.89
N LEU A 129 -9.00 -5.50 1.68
CA LEU A 129 -7.61 -5.91 1.42
C LEU A 129 -6.59 -5.10 2.23
N PRO A 130 -6.65 -3.75 2.28
CA PRO A 130 -5.76 -2.99 3.13
C PRO A 130 -6.01 -3.24 4.62
N LEU A 131 -7.26 -3.48 5.05
CA LEU A 131 -7.57 -3.77 6.46
C LEU A 131 -6.92 -5.08 6.94
N ILE A 132 -7.03 -6.15 6.15
CA ILE A 132 -6.54 -7.48 6.53
C ILE A 132 -5.03 -7.60 6.31
N ALA A 133 -4.46 -6.80 5.39
CA ALA A 133 -3.03 -6.79 5.11
C ALA A 133 -2.23 -6.03 6.19
N VAL A 134 -2.29 -6.49 7.45
CA VAL A 134 -1.61 -5.89 8.62
C VAL A 134 -0.13 -5.60 8.35
N LYS A 135 0.54 -6.47 7.59
CA LYS A 135 1.93 -6.28 7.15
C LYS A 135 2.16 -4.95 6.40
N LEU A 136 1.17 -4.46 5.68
CA LEU A 136 1.23 -3.21 4.92
C LEU A 136 0.81 -1.98 5.76
N TRP A 137 0.20 -2.18 6.92
CA TRP A 137 -0.22 -1.07 7.80
C TRP A 137 0.95 -0.23 8.25
N VAL A 138 2.14 -0.81 8.33
CA VAL A 138 3.36 -0.10 8.69
C VAL A 138 3.55 1.17 7.87
N PHE A 139 3.23 1.17 6.58
CA PHE A 139 3.55 2.29 5.72
C PHE A 139 2.62 3.45 6.06
N THR A 140 1.34 3.14 6.26
CA THR A 140 0.34 4.10 6.70
C THR A 140 0.63 4.61 8.12
N LEU A 141 0.91 3.72 9.06
CA LEU A 141 1.18 4.07 10.46
C LEU A 141 2.50 4.84 10.61
N SER A 142 3.54 4.49 9.84
CA SER A 142 4.80 5.24 9.81
C SER A 142 4.61 6.64 9.25
N ALA A 143 3.81 6.77 8.20
CA ALA A 143 3.49 8.07 7.64
C ALA A 143 2.69 8.93 8.62
N LEU A 144 1.69 8.36 9.29
CA LEU A 144 0.91 9.04 10.33
C LEU A 144 1.79 9.47 11.51
N ALA A 145 2.69 8.59 11.98
CA ALA A 145 3.64 8.93 13.04
C ALA A 145 4.58 10.07 12.62
N ALA A 146 5.15 10.01 11.41
CA ALA A 146 6.03 11.06 10.90
C ALA A 146 5.31 12.41 10.70
N ILE A 147 4.03 12.38 10.32
CA ILE A 147 3.19 13.58 10.22
C ILE A 147 2.89 14.15 11.62
N ALA A 148 2.62 13.28 12.60
CA ALA A 148 2.36 13.69 13.98
C ALA A 148 3.60 14.31 14.64
N THR A 149 4.79 13.73 14.44
CA THR A 149 6.05 14.27 14.99
C THR A 149 6.49 15.58 14.34
N ALA A 150 6.02 15.87 13.13
CA ALA A 150 6.26 17.16 12.48
C ALA A 150 5.49 18.33 13.13
N GLN A 151 4.66 18.07 14.14
CA GLN A 151 3.93 19.07 14.95
C GLN A 151 3.19 20.09 14.09
N LEU A 152 2.63 19.62 12.97
CA LEU A 152 1.80 20.44 12.09
C LEU A 152 0.45 20.73 12.75
N GLY A 153 -0.10 21.91 12.51
CA GLY A 153 -1.50 22.16 12.81
C GLY A 153 -2.43 21.17 12.08
N LEU A 154 -3.61 20.90 12.63
CA LEU A 154 -4.55 19.86 12.15
C LEU A 154 -4.79 19.92 10.63
N GLN A 155 -4.98 21.12 10.08
CA GLN A 155 -5.22 21.31 8.64
C GLN A 155 -4.01 20.87 7.80
N ALA A 156 -2.80 21.24 8.20
CA ALA A 156 -1.58 20.88 7.47
C ALA A 156 -1.25 19.39 7.59
N ALA A 157 -1.51 18.79 8.76
CA ALA A 157 -1.40 17.34 8.96
C ALA A 157 -2.39 16.56 8.07
N ALA A 158 -3.64 17.00 8.00
CA ALA A 158 -4.67 16.41 7.15
C ALA A 158 -4.30 16.49 5.67
N ILE A 159 -3.79 17.63 5.20
CA ILE A 159 -3.31 17.80 3.82
C ILE A 159 -2.11 16.88 3.54
N ALA A 160 -1.13 16.81 4.45
CA ALA A 160 0.03 15.93 4.29
C ALA A 160 -0.38 14.45 4.19
N TYR A 161 -1.32 14.02 5.04
CA TYR A 161 -1.81 12.65 5.03
C TYR A 161 -2.63 12.35 3.76
N PHE A 162 -3.46 13.29 3.32
CA PHE A 162 -4.20 13.15 2.06
C PHE A 162 -3.26 13.01 0.86
N LEU A 163 -2.20 13.83 0.79
CA LEU A 163 -1.17 13.71 -0.25
C LEU A 163 -0.46 12.35 -0.18
N PHE A 164 -0.14 11.87 1.02
CA PHE A 164 0.40 10.52 1.20
C PHE A 164 -0.55 9.46 0.61
N ILE A 165 -1.85 9.52 0.90
CA ILE A 165 -2.84 8.56 0.36
C ILE A 165 -2.85 8.60 -1.16
N VAL A 166 -2.95 9.79 -1.77
CA VAL A 166 -3.00 9.95 -3.23
C VAL A 166 -1.74 9.39 -3.88
N LEU A 167 -0.56 9.72 -3.36
CA LEU A 167 0.72 9.23 -3.89
C LEU A 167 0.86 7.72 -3.70
N ALA A 168 0.41 7.19 -2.56
CA ALA A 168 0.38 5.75 -2.28
C ALA A 168 -0.67 5.00 -3.12
N GLN A 169 -1.57 5.68 -3.83
CA GLN A 169 -2.50 5.07 -4.80
C GLN A 169 -2.16 5.45 -6.24
N ALA A 170 -1.05 6.15 -6.50
CA ALA A 170 -0.73 6.68 -7.82
C ALA A 170 -0.68 5.59 -8.90
N LEU A 171 -0.12 4.42 -8.59
CA LEU A 171 -0.05 3.28 -9.51
C LEU A 171 -1.42 2.65 -9.84
N LEU A 172 -2.46 2.99 -9.08
CA LEU A 172 -3.84 2.53 -9.28
C LEU A 172 -4.67 3.62 -9.97
N LEU A 173 -4.42 4.89 -9.61
CA LEU A 173 -5.05 6.06 -10.21
C LEU A 173 -4.60 6.28 -11.66
N LEU A 174 -3.32 6.05 -11.97
CA LEU A 174 -2.78 6.22 -13.32
C LEU A 174 -3.52 5.38 -14.38
N PRO A 175 -3.73 4.05 -14.20
CA PRO A 175 -4.57 3.24 -15.08
C PRO A 175 -6.00 3.74 -15.25
N ILE A 176 -6.62 4.24 -14.17
CA ILE A 176 -7.99 4.79 -14.20
C ILE A 176 -8.02 6.05 -15.06
N LEU A 177 -7.09 6.99 -14.82
CA LEU A 177 -6.95 8.21 -15.59
C LEU A 177 -6.67 7.92 -17.06
N LEU A 178 -5.79 6.96 -17.34
CA LEU A 178 -5.49 6.54 -18.72
C LEU A 178 -6.73 6.02 -19.43
N ARG A 179 -7.58 5.24 -18.75
CA ARG A 179 -8.83 4.74 -19.32
C ARG A 179 -9.86 5.85 -19.55
N LEU A 180 -9.89 6.88 -18.70
CA LEU A 180 -10.76 8.05 -18.87
C LEU A 180 -10.37 8.88 -20.09
N VAL A 181 -9.06 9.08 -20.31
CA VAL A 181 -8.55 9.94 -21.39
C VAL A 181 -8.42 9.19 -22.73
N LEU A 182 -8.05 7.91 -22.69
CA LEU A 182 -7.72 7.09 -23.87
C LEU A 182 -8.41 5.71 -23.82
N PRO A 183 -9.76 5.65 -23.85
CA PRO A 183 -10.49 4.40 -23.62
C PRO A 183 -10.12 3.26 -24.57
N GLN A 184 -9.98 3.51 -25.88
CA GLN A 184 -9.65 2.46 -26.85
C GLN A 184 -8.21 1.95 -26.74
N ARG A 185 -7.23 2.82 -26.48
CA ARG A 185 -5.81 2.43 -26.35
C ARG A 185 -5.50 1.80 -24.99
N SER A 186 -6.25 2.20 -23.97
CA SER A 186 -6.04 1.72 -22.60
C SER A 186 -6.22 0.21 -22.48
N GLN A 187 -7.18 -0.40 -23.19
CA GLN A 187 -7.46 -1.84 -23.08
C GLN A 187 -6.21 -2.71 -23.38
N LEU A 188 -5.57 -2.47 -24.53
CA LEU A 188 -4.35 -3.19 -24.92
C LEU A 188 -3.18 -2.93 -23.96
N MET A 189 -3.05 -1.71 -23.43
CA MET A 189 -1.99 -1.38 -22.47
C MET A 189 -2.22 -2.05 -21.11
N LEU A 190 -3.46 -2.04 -20.62
CA LEU A 190 -3.84 -2.66 -19.36
C LEU A 190 -3.65 -4.18 -19.42
N GLU A 191 -4.04 -4.81 -20.53
CA GLU A 191 -3.87 -6.24 -20.75
C GLU A 191 -2.38 -6.62 -20.69
N ARG A 192 -1.51 -5.93 -21.43
CA ARG A 192 -0.05 -6.15 -21.40
C ARG A 192 0.53 -5.97 -20.00
N LEU A 193 0.12 -4.93 -19.27
CA LEU A 193 0.58 -4.66 -17.91
C LEU A 193 0.13 -5.76 -16.93
N SER A 194 -1.12 -6.21 -17.05
CA SER A 194 -1.67 -7.29 -16.21
C SER A 194 -0.95 -8.61 -16.46
N THR A 195 -0.76 -8.99 -17.72
CA THR A 195 -0.01 -10.21 -18.09
C THR A 195 1.43 -10.12 -17.59
N TRP A 196 2.13 -9.00 -17.78
CA TRP A 196 3.48 -8.84 -17.25
C TRP A 196 3.54 -8.94 -15.72
N LEU A 197 2.66 -8.23 -15.00
CA LEU A 197 2.63 -8.26 -13.54
C LEU A 197 2.28 -9.64 -12.98
N THR A 198 1.41 -10.38 -13.64
CA THR A 198 1.05 -11.75 -13.23
C THR A 198 2.21 -12.71 -13.47
N THR A 199 2.87 -12.64 -14.63
CA THR A 199 4.07 -13.44 -14.95
C THR A 199 5.22 -13.16 -13.97
N TYR A 200 5.49 -11.88 -13.66
CA TYR A 200 6.61 -11.47 -12.81
C TYR A 200 6.22 -11.24 -11.34
N ASN A 201 5.01 -11.62 -10.92
CA ASN A 201 4.50 -11.39 -9.57
C ASN A 201 5.46 -11.93 -8.49
N ARG A 202 6.01 -13.12 -8.70
CA ARG A 202 6.94 -13.74 -7.73
C ARG A 202 8.24 -12.96 -7.58
N PRO A 203 9.02 -12.69 -8.64
CA PRO A 203 10.21 -11.83 -8.56
C PRO A 203 9.94 -10.47 -7.91
N ILE A 204 8.84 -9.80 -8.29
CA ILE A 204 8.50 -8.48 -7.75
C ILE A 204 8.24 -8.57 -6.24
N VAL A 205 7.43 -9.52 -5.79
CA VAL A 205 7.14 -9.69 -4.35
C VAL A 205 8.40 -10.03 -3.57
N VAL A 206 9.31 -10.86 -4.11
CA VAL A 206 10.59 -11.17 -3.47
C VAL A 206 11.45 -9.91 -3.35
N MET A 207 11.67 -9.17 -4.45
CA MET A 207 12.49 -7.96 -4.46
C MET A 207 11.94 -6.87 -3.53
N VAL A 208 10.65 -6.56 -3.65
CA VAL A 208 9.99 -5.55 -2.79
C VAL A 208 10.08 -5.98 -1.32
N SER A 209 9.79 -7.24 -1.01
CA SER A 209 9.88 -7.72 0.37
C SER A 209 11.31 -7.68 0.91
N LEU A 210 12.32 -7.94 0.08
CA LEU A 210 13.72 -7.89 0.48
C LEU A 210 14.20 -6.46 0.74
N VAL A 211 13.93 -5.53 -0.20
CA VAL A 211 14.32 -4.12 -0.06
C VAL A 211 13.67 -3.47 1.16
N PHE A 212 12.35 -3.57 1.29
CA PHE A 212 11.66 -3.00 2.46
C PHE A 212 11.97 -3.76 3.75
N GLY A 213 12.20 -5.06 3.67
CA GLY A 213 12.64 -5.87 4.81
C GLY A 213 13.94 -5.35 5.40
N LEU A 214 14.95 -5.08 4.55
CA LEU A 214 16.24 -4.52 4.97
C LEU A 214 16.11 -3.08 5.50
N LEU A 215 15.36 -2.21 4.80
CA LEU A 215 15.16 -0.81 5.22
C LEU A 215 14.52 -0.71 6.60
N PHE A 216 13.51 -1.53 6.87
CA PHE A 216 12.81 -1.53 8.16
C PHE A 216 13.60 -2.21 9.26
N LEU A 217 14.35 -3.26 8.93
CA LEU A 217 15.29 -3.85 9.88
C LEU A 217 16.32 -2.80 10.33
N GLN A 218 16.91 -2.07 9.39
CA GLN A 218 17.87 -1.00 9.69
C GLN A 218 17.23 0.10 10.53
N SER A 219 16.06 0.60 10.11
CA SER A 219 15.36 1.69 10.81
C SER A 219 14.97 1.30 12.24
N GLY A 220 14.47 0.07 12.43
CA GLY A 220 14.12 -0.45 13.75
C GLY A 220 15.34 -0.61 14.65
N ILE A 221 16.47 -1.12 14.13
CA ILE A 221 17.73 -1.21 14.87
C ILE A 221 18.24 0.18 15.27
N SER A 222 18.24 1.14 14.34
CA SER A 222 18.69 2.51 14.63
C SER A 222 17.80 3.19 15.67
N GLY A 223 16.49 3.04 15.57
CA GLY A 223 15.54 3.64 16.49
C GLY A 223 15.49 2.98 17.88
N LEU A 224 16.01 1.76 18.05
CA LEU A 224 16.18 1.12 19.36
C LEU A 224 17.53 1.47 20.02
N ARG A 225 18.49 1.99 19.25
CA ARG A 225 19.82 2.38 19.71
C ARG A 225 19.96 3.88 20.00
N ALA A 226 19.03 4.69 19.49
CA ALA A 226 18.93 6.13 19.70
C ALA A 226 18.12 6.45 20.96
#